data_AF-A0A127MJ84-F1
#
_entry.id   AF-A0A127MJ84-F1
#
_cell.length_a   1.000
_cell.length_b   1.000
_cell.length_c   1.000
_cell.angle_alpha   90.00
_cell.angle_beta   90.00
_cell.angle_gamma   90.00
#
_symmetry.space_group_name_H-M   'P 1'
#
loop_
_entity.id
_entity.type
_entity.pdbx_description
1 polymer ?
#
loop_
_entity_poly.entity_id
_entity_poly.type
_entity_poly.pdbx_seq_one_letter_code
_entity_poly.pdbx_strand_id
1 'polypeptide(L)'
;MADNKANMLIGATFVVFTLAIGQSHAGDISLPLLILAISAFGSAGLAALAVMPSVRPQKNTSPNMLFFGGFSKISEDEFIDQLLETELRSQESTYRAMLRDIYQMGQILEHKKYRFLGWAYRVFLIGLTLTFITYVYEQFAGPVFQA
;
A
#
# COMPACT_ATOMS: atom_id res chain seq x y z
N MET A 1 2.84 9.53 -5.49
CA MET A 1 2.19 10.11 -4.27
C MET A 1 1.76 9.05 -3.26
N ALA A 2 1.02 8.00 -3.66
CA ALA A 2 0.66 6.91 -2.74
C ALA A 2 1.90 6.24 -2.12
N ASP A 3 2.96 6.02 -2.91
CA ASP A 3 4.21 5.43 -2.43
C ASP A 3 4.87 6.30 -1.33
N ASN A 4 4.89 7.64 -1.50
CA ASN A 4 5.42 8.56 -0.49
C ASN A 4 4.60 8.49 0.82
N LYS A 5 3.27 8.43 0.74
CA LYS A 5 2.39 8.30 1.91
C LYS A 5 2.60 6.95 2.62
N ALA A 6 2.74 5.88 1.85
CA ALA A 6 3.02 4.56 2.38
C ALA A 6 4.39 4.51 3.08
N ASN A 7 5.44 5.09 2.47
CA ASN A 7 6.77 5.16 3.08
C ASN A 7 6.77 5.99 4.38
N MET A 8 6.03 7.10 4.44
CA MET A 8 5.83 7.86 5.67
C MET A 8 5.13 7.02 6.76
N LEU A 9 4.08 6.27 6.39
CA LEU A 9 3.34 5.42 7.32
C LEU A 9 4.22 4.27 7.85
N ILE A 10 5.00 3.61 6.98
CA ILE A 10 5.97 2.58 7.38
C ILE A 10 6.98 3.16 8.38
N GLY A 11 7.53 4.34 8.10
CA GLY A 11 8.46 5.00 9.02
C GLY A 11 7.83 5.25 10.40
N ALA A 12 6.61 5.79 10.43
CA ALA A 12 5.89 6.05 11.68
C ALA A 12 5.58 4.77 12.46
N THR A 13 5.05 3.74 11.80
CA THR A 13 4.71 2.46 12.45
C THR A 13 5.95 1.74 12.95
N PHE A 14 7.08 1.83 12.24
CA PHE A 14 8.34 1.22 12.66
C PHE A 14 8.93 1.90 13.91
N VAL A 15 8.87 3.23 13.99
CA VAL A 15 9.28 3.98 15.19
C VAL A 15 8.42 3.59 16.40
N VAL A 16 7.10 3.60 16.24
CA VAL A 16 6.16 3.21 17.30
C VAL A 16 6.39 1.77 17.77
N PHE A 17 6.59 0.85 16.82
CA PHE A 17 6.88 -0.55 17.12
C PHE A 17 8.20 -0.73 17.88
N THR A 18 9.26 -0.04 17.45
CA THR A 18 10.57 -0.09 18.11
C THR A 18 10.49 0.43 19.54
N LEU A 19 9.77 1.53 19.78
CA LEU A 19 9.55 2.06 21.12
C LEU A 19 8.74 1.09 22.00
N ALA A 20 7.69 0.48 21.44
CA ALA A 20 6.87 -0.49 22.18
C ALA A 20 7.69 -1.72 22.63
N ILE A 21 8.55 -2.24 21.75
CA ILE A 21 9.46 -3.35 22.07
C ILE A 21 10.54 -2.93 23.07
N GLY A 22 11.13 -1.74 22.89
CA GLY A 22 12.15 -1.22 23.82
C GLY A 22 11.64 -1.13 25.25
N GLN A 23 10.39 -0.68 25.44
CA GLN A 23 9.75 -0.63 26.75
C GLN A 23 9.40 -2.03 27.29
N SER A 24 9.00 -2.97 26.42
CA SER A 24 8.71 -4.36 26.81
C SER A 24 9.94 -5.07 27.40
N HIS A 25 11.12 -4.87 26.82
CA HIS A 25 12.37 -5.46 27.33
C HIS A 25 12.81 -4.90 28.69
N ALA A 26 12.27 -3.76 29.13
CA ALA A 26 12.60 -3.15 30.41
C ALA A 26 11.89 -3.81 31.61
N GLY A 27 10.99 -4.78 31.39
CA GLY A 27 10.45 -5.66 32.44
C GLY A 27 8.93 -5.68 32.58
N ASP A 28 8.21 -4.71 32.01
CA ASP A 28 6.75 -4.62 32.13
C ASP A 28 6.08 -4.76 30.75
N ILE A 29 5.65 -5.97 30.42
CA ILE A 29 4.75 -6.20 29.28
C ILE A 29 3.34 -5.79 29.71
N SER A 30 3.00 -4.52 29.50
CA SER A 30 1.63 -4.03 29.70
C SER A 30 0.75 -4.38 28.50
N LEU A 31 -0.54 -4.63 28.75
CA LEU A 31 -1.52 -4.95 27.70
C LEU A 31 -1.59 -3.84 26.61
N PRO A 32 -1.50 -2.54 26.93
CA PRO A 32 -1.41 -1.46 25.95
C PRO A 32 -0.21 -1.59 25.01
N LEU A 33 0.99 -1.92 25.52
CA LEU A 33 2.19 -2.06 24.70
C LEU A 33 2.05 -3.19 23.69
N LEU A 34 1.40 -4.28 24.08
CA LEU A 34 1.16 -5.42 23.20
C LEU A 34 0.16 -5.07 22.08
N ILE A 35 -0.94 -4.38 22.40
CA ILE A 35 -1.90 -3.86 21.39
C ILE A 35 -1.19 -2.91 20.42
N LEU A 36 -0.36 -2.01 20.94
CA LEU A 36 0.38 -1.05 20.14
C LEU A 36 1.35 -1.74 19.18
N ALA A 37 2.13 -2.72 19.67
CA ALA A 37 3.09 -3.45 18.87
C ALA A 37 2.41 -4.24 17.74
N ILE A 38 1.33 -4.97 18.04
CA ILE A 38 0.59 -5.76 17.05
C ILE A 38 -0.03 -4.87 15.98
N SER A 39 -0.66 -3.77 16.38
CA SER A 39 -1.30 -2.85 15.44
C SER A 39 -0.30 -2.10 14.56
N ALA A 40 0.83 -1.66 15.12
CA ALA A 40 1.91 -1.04 14.37
C ALA A 40 2.51 -2.02 13.35
N PHE A 41 2.76 -3.27 13.75
CA PHE A 41 3.26 -4.32 12.86
C PHE A 41 2.27 -4.64 11.73
N GLY A 42 0.99 -4.82 12.05
CA GLY A 42 -0.07 -5.06 11.07
C GLY A 42 -0.22 -3.92 10.06
N SER A 43 -0.16 -2.67 10.54
CA SER A 43 -0.18 -1.50 9.67
C SER A 43 1.05 -1.41 8.77
N ALA A 44 2.26 -1.63 9.32
CA ALA A 44 3.50 -1.65 8.55
C ALA A 44 3.45 -2.69 7.41
N GLY A 45 2.94 -3.90 7.70
CA GLY A 45 2.76 -4.94 6.69
C GLY A 45 1.80 -4.53 5.57
N LEU A 46 0.66 -3.93 5.89
CA LEU A 46 -0.29 -3.42 4.91
C LEU A 46 0.28 -2.27 4.07
N ALA A 47 1.03 -1.36 4.69
CA ALA A 47 1.70 -0.27 4.00
C ALA A 47 2.81 -0.80 3.07
N ALA A 48 3.57 -1.81 3.49
CA ALA A 48 4.55 -2.48 2.64
C ALA A 48 3.90 -3.16 1.42
N LEU A 49 2.74 -3.82 1.61
CA LEU A 49 1.97 -4.39 0.50
C LEU A 49 1.46 -3.31 -0.48
N ALA A 50 1.20 -2.08 -0.01
CA ALA A 50 0.82 -0.98 -0.89
C ALA A 50 1.97 -0.49 -1.79
N VAL A 51 3.22 -0.60 -1.34
CA VAL A 51 4.42 -0.22 -2.09
C VAL A 51 4.95 -1.37 -2.96
N MET A 52 4.61 -2.61 -2.62
CA MET A 52 5.08 -3.79 -3.34
C MET A 52 4.74 -3.73 -4.83
N PRO A 53 5.73 -3.87 -5.73
CA PRO A 53 5.49 -3.78 -7.17
C PRO A 53 4.61 -4.95 -7.63
N SER A 54 3.42 -4.64 -8.16
CA SER A 54 2.48 -5.64 -8.69
C SER A 54 2.35 -5.49 -10.20
N VAL A 55 3.34 -5.99 -10.93
CA VAL A 55 3.30 -6.09 -12.39
C VAL A 55 2.61 -7.40 -12.77
N ARG A 56 1.27 -7.39 -12.82
CA ARG A 56 0.52 -8.49 -13.44
C ARG A 56 0.04 -8.02 -14.81
N PRO A 57 0.58 -8.52 -15.92
CA PRO A 57 0.03 -8.22 -17.23
C PRO A 57 -1.42 -8.72 -17.27
N GLN A 58 -2.36 -7.85 -17.61
CA GLN A 58 -3.75 -8.24 -17.85
C GLN A 58 -3.76 -9.24 -19.01
N LYS A 59 -4.25 -10.45 -18.75
CA LYS A 59 -4.09 -11.59 -19.67
C LYS A 59 -5.09 -11.59 -20.84
N ASN A 60 -6.14 -10.77 -20.81
CA ASN A 60 -7.37 -11.02 -21.59
C ASN A 60 -7.96 -9.81 -22.35
N THR A 61 -7.18 -8.79 -22.68
CA THR A 61 -7.64 -7.72 -23.61
C THR A 61 -6.43 -7.24 -24.40
N SER A 62 -6.61 -6.83 -25.66
CA SER A 62 -5.56 -6.24 -26.53
C SER A 62 -4.57 -5.44 -25.67
N PRO A 63 -3.27 -5.74 -25.64
CA PRO A 63 -2.34 -5.06 -24.74
C PRO A 63 -2.35 -3.55 -25.03
N ASN A 64 -2.35 -2.72 -23.99
CA ASN A 64 -2.12 -1.29 -24.18
C ASN A 64 -0.63 -1.10 -24.48
N MET A 65 -0.30 -0.84 -25.75
CA MET A 65 1.09 -0.65 -26.18
C MET A 65 1.71 0.64 -25.65
N LEU A 66 0.95 1.61 -25.14
CA LEU A 66 1.52 2.77 -24.45
C LEU A 66 1.96 2.45 -23.01
N PHE A 67 1.51 1.31 -22.45
CA PHE A 67 1.88 0.86 -21.12
C PHE A 67 3.05 -0.13 -21.18
N PHE A 68 4.02 0.02 -20.27
CA PHE A 68 5.19 -0.86 -20.20
C PHE A 68 4.85 -2.36 -20.09
N GLY A 69 3.74 -2.71 -19.43
CA GLY A 69 3.30 -4.10 -19.34
C GLY A 69 2.80 -4.69 -20.66
N GLY A 70 2.47 -3.85 -21.65
CA GLY A 70 2.04 -4.24 -22.99
C GLY A 70 3.23 -4.53 -23.91
N PHE A 71 4.26 -3.68 -23.92
CA PHE A 71 5.40 -3.82 -24.84
C PHE A 71 6.63 -4.51 -24.23
N SER A 72 6.72 -4.70 -22.91
CA SER A 72 7.89 -5.31 -22.24
C SER A 72 8.24 -6.74 -22.66
N LYS A 73 7.42 -7.39 -23.49
CA LYS A 73 7.60 -8.77 -23.95
C LYS A 73 7.80 -8.91 -25.46
N ILE A 74 7.85 -7.81 -26.20
CA ILE A 74 8.04 -7.78 -27.65
C ILE A 74 9.34 -7.05 -28.00
N SER A 75 9.81 -7.22 -29.24
CA SER A 75 10.99 -6.51 -29.74
C SER A 75 10.68 -5.04 -30.04
N GLU A 76 11.71 -4.20 -30.14
CA GLU A 76 11.56 -2.77 -30.47
C GLU A 76 10.92 -2.58 -31.85
N ASP A 77 11.38 -3.34 -32.85
CA ASP A 77 10.82 -3.30 -34.21
C ASP A 77 9.34 -3.69 -34.21
N GLU A 78 9.00 -4.79 -33.53
CA GLU A 78 7.60 -5.24 -33.39
C GLU A 78 6.73 -4.23 -32.64
N PHE A 79 7.29 -3.53 -31.65
CA PHE A 79 6.60 -2.45 -30.95
C PHE A 79 6.30 -1.27 -31.88
N ILE A 80 7.29 -0.82 -32.65
CA ILE A 80 7.14 0.28 -33.61
C ILE A 80 6.09 -0.06 -34.66
N ASP A 81 6.19 -1.24 -35.27
CA ASP A 81 5.26 -1.69 -36.32
C ASP A 81 3.83 -1.78 -35.79
N GLN A 82 3.61 -2.43 -34.63
CA GLN A 82 2.26 -2.55 -34.05
C GLN A 82 1.66 -1.20 -33.65
N LEU A 83 2.47 -0.29 -33.12
CA LEU A 83 2.01 1.03 -32.68
C LEU A 83 1.62 1.91 -33.88
N LEU A 84 2.44 1.90 -34.94
CA LEU A 84 2.15 2.59 -36.20
C LEU A 84 0.91 2.01 -36.90
N GLU A 85 0.79 0.69 -36.93
CA GLU A 85 -0.33 0.03 -37.60
C GLU A 85 -1.65 0.09 -36.83
N THR A 86 -1.65 0.18 -35.51
CA THR A 86 -2.89 0.04 -34.73
C THR A 86 -3.32 1.35 -34.07
N GLU A 87 -2.40 2.01 -33.39
CA GLU A 87 -2.73 3.12 -32.49
C GLU A 87 -2.45 4.49 -33.11
N LEU A 88 -1.53 4.61 -34.08
CA LEU A 88 -1.13 5.89 -34.71
C LEU A 88 -1.69 6.10 -36.13
N ARG A 89 -2.66 5.28 -36.58
CA ARG A 89 -3.26 5.40 -37.92
C ARG A 89 -4.04 6.70 -38.14
N SER A 90 -4.65 7.25 -37.09
CA SER A 90 -5.42 8.49 -37.17
C SER A 90 -5.28 9.30 -35.88
N GLN A 91 -5.66 10.58 -35.91
CA GLN A 91 -5.69 11.38 -34.68
C GLN A 91 -6.62 10.76 -33.63
N GLU A 92 -7.77 10.21 -34.05
CA GLU A 92 -8.71 9.56 -33.14
C GLU A 92 -8.14 8.30 -32.49
N SER A 93 -7.45 7.44 -33.25
CA SER A 93 -6.82 6.24 -32.69
C SER A 93 -5.76 6.62 -31.65
N THR A 94 -4.94 7.63 -31.95
CA THR A 94 -3.92 8.14 -31.03
C THR A 94 -4.54 8.65 -29.73
N TYR A 95 -5.59 9.47 -29.83
CA TYR A 95 -6.28 9.96 -28.63
C TYR A 95 -6.92 8.83 -27.84
N ARG A 96 -7.48 7.81 -28.50
CA ARG A 96 -8.08 6.65 -27.84
C ARG A 96 -7.03 5.81 -27.10
N ALA A 97 -5.85 5.62 -27.69
CA ALA A 97 -4.72 4.95 -27.05
C ALA A 97 -4.29 5.70 -25.78
N MET A 98 -4.13 7.02 -25.87
CA MET A 98 -3.78 7.87 -24.73
C MET A 98 -4.83 7.83 -23.62
N LEU A 99 -6.12 7.93 -23.96
CA LEU A 99 -7.21 7.85 -22.97
C LEU A 99 -7.26 6.49 -22.29
N ARG A 100 -7.02 5.41 -23.04
CA ARG A 100 -6.93 4.05 -22.50
C ARG A 100 -5.79 3.91 -21.50
N ASP A 101 -4.63 4.48 -21.81
CA ASP A 101 -3.48 4.48 -20.91
C ASP A 101 -3.76 5.25 -19.62
N ILE A 102 -4.28 6.47 -19.73
CA ILE A 102 -4.68 7.29 -18.58
C ILE A 102 -5.69 6.54 -17.70
N TYR A 103 -6.70 5.93 -18.31
CA TYR A 103 -7.72 5.16 -17.59
C TYR A 103 -7.14 3.95 -16.86
N GLN A 104 -6.27 3.18 -17.52
CA GLN A 104 -5.61 2.03 -16.90
C GLN A 104 -4.68 2.46 -15.76
N MET A 105 -3.93 3.55 -15.93
CA MET A 105 -3.05 4.09 -14.89
C MET A 105 -3.87 4.54 -13.68
N GLY A 106 -5.00 5.21 -13.92
CA GLY A 106 -5.96 5.60 -12.90
C GLY A 106 -6.51 4.41 -12.10
N GLN A 107 -6.98 3.37 -12.80
CA GLN A 107 -7.50 2.17 -12.16
C GLN A 107 -6.45 1.44 -11.31
N ILE A 108 -5.22 1.27 -11.81
CA ILE A 108 -4.13 0.62 -11.08
C ILE A 108 -3.82 1.40 -9.79
N LEU A 109 -3.83 2.73 -9.87
CA LEU A 109 -3.53 3.60 -8.74
C LEU A 109 -4.59 3.48 -7.65
N GLU A 110 -5.87 3.58 -8.02
CA GLU A 110 -7.01 3.47 -7.11
C GLU A 110 -7.10 2.08 -6.45
N HIS A 111 -7.16 1.02 -7.26
CA HIS A 111 -7.58 -0.30 -6.78
C HIS A 111 -6.50 -1.03 -5.98
N LYS A 112 -5.22 -0.80 -6.29
CA LYS A 112 -4.12 -1.48 -5.61
C LYS A 112 -3.50 -0.60 -4.53
N LYS A 113 -2.94 0.55 -4.89
CA LYS A 113 -2.09 1.32 -3.96
C LYS A 113 -2.91 1.99 -2.87
N TYR A 114 -4.00 2.68 -3.22
CA TYR A 114 -4.80 3.40 -2.23
C TYR A 114 -5.63 2.48 -1.33
N ARG A 115 -6.04 1.31 -1.81
CA ARG A 115 -6.82 0.36 -1.01
C ARG A 115 -6.01 -0.19 0.17
N PHE A 116 -4.83 -0.75 -0.09
CA PHE A 116 -3.96 -1.28 0.98
C PHE A 116 -3.47 -0.18 1.91
N LEU A 117 -3.13 0.99 1.38
CA LEU A 117 -2.75 2.15 2.18
C LEU A 117 -3.90 2.58 3.11
N GLY A 118 -5.14 2.62 2.61
CA GLY A 118 -6.32 2.92 3.42
C GLY A 118 -6.52 1.92 4.56
N TRP A 119 -6.33 0.62 4.31
CA TRP A 119 -6.37 -0.39 5.36
C TRP A 119 -5.25 -0.21 6.39
N ALA A 120 -4.02 0.08 5.95
CA ALA A 120 -2.89 0.34 6.83
C ALA A 120 -3.17 1.48 7.82
N TYR A 121 -3.72 2.60 7.32
CA TYR A 121 -4.11 3.74 8.16
C TYR A 121 -5.19 3.37 9.16
N ARG A 122 -6.22 2.63 8.74
CA ARG A 122 -7.31 2.21 9.64
C ARG A 122 -6.80 1.32 10.77
N VAL A 123 -5.99 0.32 10.43
CA VAL A 123 -5.39 -0.60 11.44
C VAL A 123 -4.53 0.18 12.42
N PHE A 124 -3.72 1.13 11.95
CA PHE A 124 -2.88 1.94 12.82
C PHE A 124 -3.69 2.83 13.75
N LEU A 125 -4.68 3.55 13.22
CA LEU A 125 -5.51 4.47 14.01
C LEU A 125 -6.37 3.73 15.03
N ILE A 126 -6.99 2.61 14.64
CA ILE A 126 -7.75 1.76 15.57
C ILE A 126 -6.83 1.22 16.66
N GLY A 127 -5.64 0.74 16.30
CA GLY A 127 -4.64 0.25 17.23
C GLY A 127 -4.16 1.29 18.24
N LEU A 128 -3.84 2.49 17.77
CA LEU A 128 -3.47 3.63 18.63
C LEU A 128 -4.61 4.01 19.58
N THR A 129 -5.84 4.03 19.07
CA THR A 129 -7.02 4.36 19.88
C THR A 129 -7.27 3.32 20.96
N LEU A 130 -7.21 2.03 20.62
CA LEU A 130 -7.35 0.93 21.57
C LEU A 130 -6.24 0.94 22.61
N THR A 131 -4.99 1.14 22.18
CA THR A 131 -3.84 1.28 23.08
C THR A 131 -4.09 2.37 24.12
N PHE A 132 -4.54 3.55 23.68
CA PHE A 132 -4.82 4.67 24.56
C PHE A 132 -5.95 4.36 25.55
N ILE A 133 -7.05 3.76 25.08
CA ILE A 133 -8.18 3.36 25.93
C ILE A 133 -7.72 2.34 26.97
N THR A 134 -6.98 1.32 26.58
CA THR A 134 -6.47 0.29 27.50
C THR A 134 -5.51 0.90 28.52
N TYR A 135 -4.61 1.79 28.10
CA TYR A 135 -3.68 2.46 29.01
C TYR A 135 -4.42 3.27 30.07
N VAL A 136 -5.42 4.05 29.65
CA VAL A 136 -6.27 4.82 30.57
C VAL A 136 -7.01 3.86 31.51
N TYR A 137 -7.55 2.76 30.99
CA TYR A 137 -8.26 1.77 31.80
C TYR A 137 -7.35 1.13 32.87
N GLU A 138 -6.15 0.68 32.52
CA GLU A 138 -5.18 0.13 33.49
C GLU A 138 -4.84 1.14 34.58
N GLN A 139 -4.76 2.44 34.25
CA GLN A 139 -4.46 3.48 35.22
C GLN A 139 -5.58 3.73 36.25
N PHE A 140 -6.84 3.47 35.87
CA PHE A 140 -8.00 3.65 36.76
C PHE A 140 -8.45 2.35 37.46
N ALA A 141 -8.31 1.19 36.81
CA ALA A 141 -8.80 -0.10 37.29
C ALA A 141 -7.71 -1.00 37.89
N GLY A 142 -6.43 -0.64 37.74
CA GLY A 142 -5.28 -1.47 38.10
C GLY A 142 -4.85 -2.42 36.96
N PRO A 143 -3.67 -3.05 37.07
CA PRO A 143 -3.12 -3.90 36.02
C PRO A 143 -3.98 -5.16 35.80
N VAL A 144 -4.45 -5.36 34.57
CA VAL A 144 -5.33 -6.48 34.19
C VAL A 144 -4.64 -7.85 34.33
N PHE A 145 -3.30 -7.89 34.36
CA PHE A 145 -2.49 -9.12 34.41
C PHE A 145 -1.99 -9.54 35.81
N GLN A 146 -2.48 -8.94 36.91
CA GLN A 146 -2.14 -9.35 38.29
C GLN A 146 -3.35 -9.84 39.09
N ALA A 147 -4.12 -10.79 38.54
CA ALA A 147 -5.10 -11.59 39.28
C ALA A 147 -4.81 -13.09 39.10
#